data_AF-A0A0S7X868-F1
#
_entry.id   AF-A0A0S7X868-F1
#
_cell.length_a   1.000
_cell.length_b   1.000
_cell.length_c   1.000
_cell.angle_alpha   90.00
_cell.angle_beta   90.00
_cell.angle_gamma   90.00
#
_symmetry.space_group_name_H-M   'P 1'
#
loop_
_entity.id
_entity.type
_entity.pdbx_description
1 polymer ?
#
loop_
_entity_poly.entity_id
_entity_poly.type
_entity_poly.pdbx_seq_one_letter_code
_entity_poly.pdbx_strand_id
1 'polypeptide(L)'
;MPLPRIKPIKILLLTLLVLFLSISCSNSQTLICTRVVDGDTIILSNGERVRLMGVETPETKHPRKPVEYYVKEATAFTKRMVEGKIVRLEYDWQDRDKYGRLIAYVSLWMGLS
;
A
#
# COMPACT_ATOMS: atom_id res chain seq x y z
N MET A 1 47.65 -17.95 23.66
CA MET A 1 46.43 -18.77 23.46
C MET A 1 46.13 -18.75 21.96
N PRO A 2 46.19 -19.89 21.23
CA PRO A 2 46.00 -19.89 19.79
C PRO A 2 44.53 -19.64 19.43
N LEU A 3 44.28 -18.78 18.44
CA LEU A 3 42.93 -18.53 17.93
C LEU A 3 42.40 -19.76 17.18
N PRO A 4 41.09 -20.04 17.28
CA PRO A 4 40.48 -21.17 16.57
C PRO A 4 40.59 -20.97 15.05
N ARG A 5 41.12 -21.98 14.35
CA ARG A 5 41.19 -21.99 12.86
C ARG A 5 39.78 -22.12 12.28
N ILE A 6 39.28 -21.05 11.69
CA ILE A 6 38.01 -21.05 10.97
C ILE A 6 38.23 -21.74 9.61
N LYS A 7 37.45 -22.78 9.32
CA LYS A 7 37.52 -23.51 8.04
C LYS A 7 36.96 -22.63 6.91
N PRO A 8 37.50 -22.69 5.68
CA PRO A 8 37.05 -21.87 4.55
C PRO A 8 35.56 -22.06 4.24
N ILE A 9 35.01 -23.25 4.50
CA ILE A 9 33.57 -23.53 4.40
C ILE A 9 32.71 -22.66 5.32
N LYS A 10 33.18 -22.36 6.54
CA LYS A 10 32.45 -21.50 7.48
C LYS A 10 32.48 -20.05 7.03
N ILE A 11 33.58 -19.62 6.41
CA ILE A 11 33.71 -18.29 5.81
C ILE A 11 32.74 -18.17 4.63
N LEU A 12 32.68 -19.18 3.76
CA LEU A 12 31.76 -19.22 2.61
C LEU A 12 30.28 -19.24 3.03
N LEU A 13 29.92 -20.01 4.06
CA LEU A 13 28.56 -20.03 4.62
C LEU A 13 28.18 -18.69 5.23
N LEU A 14 29.12 -18.04 5.92
CA LEU A 14 28.90 -16.73 6.53
C LEU A 14 28.74 -15.63 5.46
N THR A 15 29.54 -15.66 4.39
CA THR A 15 29.40 -14.70 3.29
C THR A 15 28.10 -14.89 2.52
N LEU A 16 27.69 -16.15 2.27
CA LEU A 16 26.41 -16.46 1.62
C LEU A 16 25.21 -15.99 2.46
N LEU A 17 25.28 -16.16 3.79
CA LEU A 17 24.26 -15.68 4.72
C LEU A 17 24.16 -14.15 4.75
N VAL A 18 25.29 -13.44 4.76
CA VAL A 18 25.33 -11.97 4.72
C VAL A 18 24.81 -11.44 3.38
N LEU A 19 25.16 -12.10 2.27
CA LEU A 19 24.64 -11.75 0.94
C LEU A 19 23.11 -11.93 0.87
N PHE A 20 22.60 -13.01 1.46
CA PHE A 20 21.16 -13.28 1.53
C PHE A 20 20.40 -12.26 2.39
N LEU A 21 20.97 -11.85 3.52
CA LEU A 21 20.40 -10.82 4.41
C LEU A 21 20.33 -9.43 3.74
N SER A 22 21.25 -9.12 2.83
CA SER A 22 21.30 -7.83 2.13
C SER A 22 20.18 -7.65 1.10
N ILE A 23 19.55 -8.74 0.65
CA ILE A 23 18.53 -8.72 -0.41
C ILE A 23 17.13 -8.41 0.16
N SER A 24 16.92 -8.60 1.46
CA SER A 24 15.62 -8.39 2.13
C SER A 24 15.39 -6.93 2.53
N CYS A 25 15.40 -5.99 1.58
CA CYS A 25 14.92 -4.63 1.81
C CYS A 25 13.45 -4.54 1.38
N SER A 26 12.54 -4.35 2.34
CA SER A 26 11.11 -4.18 2.06
C SER A 26 10.89 -2.89 1.26
N ASN A 27 10.49 -3.04 0.00
CA ASN A 27 10.29 -1.92 -0.92
C ASN A 27 8.98 -1.21 -0.57
N SER A 28 9.04 -0.22 0.33
CA SER A 28 7.88 0.60 0.68
C SER A 28 7.61 1.61 -0.44
N GLN A 29 6.83 1.20 -1.44
CA GLN A 29 6.48 2.06 -2.56
C GLN A 29 5.55 3.19 -2.09
N THR A 30 5.94 4.43 -2.40
CA THR A 30 5.09 5.61 -2.24
C THR A 30 4.58 6.06 -3.60
N LEU A 31 3.29 6.40 -3.67
CA LEU A 31 2.60 6.73 -4.92
C LEU A 31 1.74 7.99 -4.71
N ILE A 32 1.46 8.73 -5.77
CA ILE A 32 0.57 9.90 -5.67
C ILE A 32 -0.87 9.42 -5.89
N CYS A 33 -1.79 9.83 -5.02
CA CYS A 33 -3.22 9.64 -5.28
C CYS A 33 -3.68 10.67 -6.32
N THR A 34 -3.88 10.23 -7.57
CA THR A 34 -4.23 11.12 -8.69
C THR A 34 -5.72 11.43 -8.76
N ARG A 35 -6.58 10.54 -8.24
CA ARG A 35 -8.03 10.74 -8.26
C ARG A 35 -8.73 9.92 -7.19
N VAL A 36 -9.72 10.52 -6.54
CA VAL A 36 -10.70 9.81 -5.69
C VAL A 36 -11.95 9.50 -6.50
N VAL A 37 -12.33 8.23 -6.56
CA VAL A 37 -13.51 7.73 -7.28
C VAL A 37 -14.75 7.86 -6.39
N ASP A 38 -14.67 7.28 -5.18
CA ASP A 38 -15.70 7.24 -4.15
C ASP A 38 -15.03 7.39 -2.78
N GLY A 39 -15.81 7.44 -1.69
CA GLY A 39 -15.27 7.64 -0.34
C GLY A 39 -14.27 6.56 0.12
N ASP A 40 -14.34 5.36 -0.45
CA ASP A 40 -13.45 4.22 -0.15
C ASP A 40 -12.55 3.78 -1.32
N THR A 41 -12.56 4.49 -2.46
CA THR A 41 -11.87 4.04 -3.67
C THR A 41 -11.04 5.17 -4.28
N ILE A 42 -9.75 4.93 -4.45
CA ILE A 42 -8.78 5.89 -5.02
C ILE A 42 -8.03 5.31 -6.22
N ILE A 43 -7.40 6.19 -7.00
CA ILE A 43 -6.53 5.84 -8.13
C ILE A 43 -5.17 6.47 -7.90
N LEU A 44 -4.13 5.68 -8.12
CA LEU A 44 -2.75 6.08 -7.91
C LEU A 44 -2.07 6.48 -9.22
N SER A 45 -0.88 7.07 -9.12
CA SER A 45 -0.09 7.55 -10.26
C SER A 45 0.35 6.45 -11.22
N ASN A 46 0.40 5.19 -10.76
CA ASN A 46 0.66 4.02 -11.61
C ASN A 46 -0.62 3.46 -12.26
N GLY A 47 -1.78 4.09 -12.07
CA GLY A 47 -3.06 3.65 -12.60
C GLY A 47 -3.79 2.58 -11.78
N GLU A 48 -3.18 2.09 -10.69
CA GLU A 48 -3.82 1.12 -9.80
C GLU A 48 -5.04 1.73 -9.11
N ARG A 49 -6.08 0.90 -9.00
CA ARG A 49 -7.31 1.22 -8.26
C ARG A 49 -7.20 0.58 -6.88
N VAL A 50 -7.29 1.38 -5.83
CA VAL A 50 -7.18 0.91 -4.45
C VAL A 50 -8.51 1.12 -3.74
N ARG A 51 -9.02 0.05 -3.12
CA ARG A 51 -10.11 0.05 -2.14
C ARG A 51 -9.50 0.15 -0.74
N LEU A 52 -9.97 1.11 0.04
CA LEU A 52 -9.54 1.32 1.41
C LEU A 52 -10.01 0.15 2.30
N MET A 53 -9.07 -0.54 2.92
CA MET A 53 -9.35 -1.62 3.87
C MET A 53 -10.07 -1.06 5.10
N GLY A 54 -11.14 -1.72 5.54
CA GLY A 54 -11.92 -1.32 6.73
C GLY A 54 -12.80 -0.08 6.55
N VAL A 55 -12.89 0.49 5.34
CA VAL A 55 -13.78 1.62 5.02
C VAL A 55 -14.89 1.12 4.09
N GLU A 56 -16.13 1.32 4.50
CA GLU A 56 -17.29 1.01 3.68
C GLU A 56 -18.06 2.30 3.41
N THR A 57 -18.09 2.70 2.15
CA THR A 57 -18.90 3.84 1.71
C THR A 57 -19.90 3.38 0.67
N PRO A 58 -21.12 3.93 0.64
CA PRO A 58 -22.08 3.56 -0.38
C PRO A 58 -21.53 3.94 -1.76
N GLU A 59 -21.56 3.00 -2.71
CA GLU A 59 -21.02 3.24 -4.04
C GLU A 59 -21.85 4.29 -4.78
N THR A 60 -21.20 5.32 -5.33
CA THR A 60 -21.88 6.46 -5.98
C THR A 60 -22.51 6.09 -7.33
N LYS A 61 -22.18 4.91 -7.89
CA LYS A 61 -22.53 4.52 -9.26
C LYS A 61 -23.25 3.17 -9.38
N HIS A 62 -23.76 2.63 -8.29
CA HIS A 62 -24.41 1.33 -8.36
C HIS A 62 -25.75 1.44 -9.13
N PRO A 63 -25.92 0.77 -10.28
CA PRO A 63 -27.05 1.02 -11.19
C PRO A 63 -28.42 0.60 -10.62
N ARG A 64 -28.42 -0.17 -9.53
CA ARG A 64 -29.62 -0.73 -8.90
C ARG A 64 -29.86 -0.27 -7.47
N LYS A 65 -28.96 0.55 -6.89
CA LYS A 65 -29.13 1.03 -5.51
C LYS A 65 -29.42 2.52 -5.52
N PRO A 66 -30.37 3.00 -4.70
CA PRO A 66 -30.55 4.43 -4.50
C PRO A 66 -29.27 5.03 -3.90
N VAL A 67 -29.00 6.30 -4.19
CA VAL A 67 -27.90 7.03 -3.55
C VAL A 67 -28.21 7.11 -2.06
N GLU A 68 -27.34 6.52 -1.25
CA GLU A 68 -27.48 6.51 0.20
C GLU A 68 -27.03 7.86 0.80
N TYR A 69 -27.39 8.09 2.07
CA TYR A 69 -27.01 9.32 2.78
C TYR A 69 -25.47 9.44 2.88
N TYR A 70 -24.97 10.68 2.86
CA TYR A 70 -23.55 11.03 3.07
C TYR A 70 -22.54 10.62 1.98
N VAL A 71 -22.99 10.06 0.84
CA VAL A 71 -22.09 9.64 -0.26
C VAL A 71 -21.23 10.78 -0.80
N LYS A 72 -21.82 11.96 -0.97
CA LYS A 72 -21.11 13.14 -1.49
C LYS A 72 -20.12 13.66 -0.47
N GLU A 73 -20.50 13.67 0.80
CA GLU A 73 -19.75 14.13 1.95
C GLU A 73 -18.52 13.24 2.18
N ALA A 74 -18.71 11.91 2.15
CA ALA A 74 -17.63 10.94 2.27
C ALA A 74 -16.62 11.07 1.11
N THR A 75 -17.11 11.15 -0.14
CA THR A 75 -16.24 11.35 -1.31
C THR A 75 -15.49 12.68 -1.22
N ALA A 76 -16.15 13.77 -0.81
CA ALA A 76 -15.52 15.07 -0.64
C ALA A 76 -14.48 15.07 0.49
N PHE A 77 -14.74 14.34 1.58
CA PHE A 77 -13.78 14.17 2.67
C PHE A 77 -12.53 13.46 2.17
N THR A 78 -12.66 12.31 1.52
CA THR A 78 -11.52 11.55 0.99
C THR A 78 -10.72 12.38 -0.02
N LYS A 79 -11.40 13.13 -0.91
CA LYS A 79 -10.75 14.10 -1.82
C LYS A 79 -9.86 15.10 -1.09
N ARG A 80 -10.40 15.80 -0.10
CA ARG A 80 -9.62 16.78 0.69
C ARG A 80 -8.44 16.13 1.42
N MET A 81 -8.62 14.89 1.84
CA MET A 81 -7.61 14.17 2.62
C MET A 81 -6.45 13.68 1.77
N VAL A 82 -6.68 13.08 0.61
CA VAL A 82 -5.63 12.33 -0.11
C VAL A 82 -5.39 12.75 -1.57
N GLU A 83 -6.32 13.41 -2.25
CA GLU A 83 -6.14 13.74 -3.67
C GLU A 83 -4.95 14.68 -3.88
N GLY A 84 -4.07 14.35 -4.83
CA GLY A 84 -2.83 15.06 -5.11
C GLY A 84 -1.69 14.82 -4.12
N LYS A 85 -1.87 14.00 -3.08
CA LYS A 85 -0.85 13.74 -2.05
C LYS A 85 -0.14 12.41 -2.27
N ILE A 86 1.07 12.31 -1.71
CA ILE A 86 1.82 11.06 -1.66
C ILE A 86 1.22 10.17 -0.57
N VAL A 87 0.94 8.93 -0.94
CA VAL A 87 0.40 7.89 -0.07
C VAL A 87 1.33 6.68 -0.04
N ARG A 88 1.31 5.98 1.09
CA ARG A 88 1.93 4.68 1.30
C ARG A 88 0.82 3.64 1.45
N LEU A 89 1.01 2.49 0.81
CA LEU A 89 0.11 1.35 0.90
C LEU A 89 0.66 0.32 1.88
N GLU A 90 -0.21 -0.20 2.72
CA GLU A 90 0.04 -1.36 3.56
C GLU A 90 -1.01 -2.43 3.23
N TYR A 91 -0.53 -3.59 2.81
CA TYR A 91 -1.35 -4.71 2.37
C TYR A 91 -1.55 -5.71 3.51
N ASP A 92 -2.68 -6.40 3.50
CA ASP A 92 -2.94 -7.54 4.36
C ASP A 92 -2.74 -8.85 3.56
N TRP A 93 -3.24 -10.00 4.05
CA TRP A 93 -3.12 -11.30 3.39
C TRP A 93 -3.79 -11.40 2.01
N GLN A 94 -4.76 -10.52 1.70
CA GLN A 94 -5.45 -10.48 0.41
C GLN A 94 -5.19 -9.16 -0.31
N ASP A 95 -4.49 -9.25 -1.44
CA ASP A 95 -4.08 -8.05 -2.17
C ASP A 95 -5.18 -7.47 -3.05
N ARG A 96 -6.15 -8.27 -3.52
CA ARG A 96 -7.16 -7.82 -4.49
C ARG A 96 -8.57 -8.35 -4.23
N ASP A 97 -9.56 -7.54 -4.55
CA ASP A 97 -10.98 -7.93 -4.55
C ASP A 97 -11.42 -8.57 -5.88
N LYS A 98 -12.66 -9.06 -5.93
CA LYS A 98 -13.26 -9.69 -7.12
C LYS A 98 -13.38 -8.76 -8.35
N TYR A 99 -13.21 -7.46 -8.18
CA TYR A 99 -13.23 -6.46 -9.25
C TYR A 99 -11.82 -6.06 -9.69
N GLY A 100 -10.78 -6.70 -9.13
CA GLY A 100 -9.37 -6.44 -9.46
C GLY A 100 -8.78 -5.22 -8.76
N ARG A 101 -9.50 -4.57 -7.84
CA ARG A 101 -8.96 -3.44 -7.06
C ARG A 101 -7.99 -3.97 -6.01
N LEU A 102 -6.88 -3.26 -5.81
CA LEU A 102 -6.02 -3.51 -4.66
C LEU A 102 -6.78 -3.22 -3.37
N ILE A 103 -6.57 -4.02 -2.32
CA ILE A 103 -7.10 -3.79 -0.99
C ILE A 103 -5.92 -3.39 -0.10
N ALA A 104 -5.96 -2.18 0.47
CA ALA A 104 -4.87 -1.69 1.29
C ALA A 104 -5.33 -0.68 2.34
N TYR A 105 -4.58 -0.60 3.44
CA TYR A 105 -4.56 0.58 4.29
C TYR A 105 -3.72 1.67 3.60
N VAL A 106 -4.23 2.90 3.62
CA VAL A 106 -3.61 4.04 2.94
C VAL A 106 -3.24 5.09 3.97
N SER A 107 -1.96 5.45 4.03
CA SER A 107 -1.44 6.50 4.91
C SER A 107 -0.79 7.61 4.11
N LEU A 108 -0.91 8.86 4.58
CA LEU A 108 -0.22 10.00 3.97
C LEU A 108 1.28 9.89 4.27
N TRP A 109 2.10 9.98 3.22
CA TRP A 109 3.53 10.06 3.35
C TRP A 109 3.96 11.51 3.19
N MET A 110 4.33 12.16 4.28
CA MET A 110 4.74 13.56 4.22
C MET A 110 6.17 13.74 3.71
N GLY A 111 7.00 12.69 3.76
CA GLY A 111 8.44 12.79 3.49
C GLY A 111 9.10 13.74 4.50
N LEU A 112 10.02 13.25 5.33
CA LEU A 112 10.88 14.18 6.06
C LEU A 112 11.76 14.87 5.01
N SER A 113 11.44 16.11 4.68
CA SER A 113 12.25 17.03 3.89
C SER A 113 13.46 17.50 4.67
#